data_AF-A0A3A5J715-F1
#
_entry.id   AF-A0A3A5J715-F1
#
_cell.length_a   1.000
_cell.length_b   1.000
_cell.length_c   1.000
_cell.angle_alpha   90.00
_cell.angle_beta   90.00
_cell.angle_gamma   90.00
#
_symmetry.space_group_name_H-M   'P 1'
#
loop_
_entity.id
_entity.type
_entity.pdbx_description
1 polymer ?
#
loop_
_entity_poly.entity_id
_entity_poly.type
_entity_poly.pdbx_seq_one_letter_code
_entity_poly.pdbx_strand_id
1 'polypeptide(L)'
;MLGRRPAWLGGLCAAMDHRLIGPGLYALNLNDWMIRRMVAGHVYSDAGWLTPSRMADKRQGGAAGARHTSVRFATGALDPFEDRADFHDAAAGLSRERRQLIRGGDTPCKSQAEMQPLDIAPVVLSQGKLGVPEEFAASVAATILDSAKAQAA
;
A
#
# COMPACT_ATOMS: atom_id res chain seq x y z
N MET A 1 2.60 5.61 -13.90
CA MET A 1 1.41 6.37 -13.45
C MET A 1 1.72 7.86 -13.53
N LEU A 2 0.71 8.71 -13.50
CA LEU A 2 0.78 10.15 -13.82
C LEU A 2 1.90 10.83 -13.02
N GLY A 3 2.88 11.42 -13.72
CA GLY A 3 4.05 12.06 -13.11
C GLY A 3 3.67 13.08 -12.03
N ARG A 4 2.55 13.78 -12.24
CA ARG A 4 1.96 14.69 -11.27
C ARG A 4 0.56 14.22 -10.84
N ARG A 5 0.24 14.37 -9.56
CA ARG A 5 -1.10 14.04 -9.01
C ARG A 5 -2.21 14.82 -9.76
N PRO A 6 -3.20 14.14 -10.36
CA PRO A 6 -4.29 14.80 -11.09
C PRO A 6 -5.19 15.66 -10.19
N ALA A 7 -5.54 16.86 -10.65
CA ALA A 7 -6.37 17.81 -9.90
C ALA A 7 -7.77 17.26 -9.55
N TRP A 8 -8.35 16.40 -10.39
CA TRP A 8 -9.68 15.82 -10.15
C TRP A 8 -9.73 14.92 -8.90
N LEU A 9 -8.60 14.35 -8.47
CA LEU A 9 -8.52 13.59 -7.22
C LEU A 9 -8.79 14.47 -5.99
N GLY A 10 -8.48 15.77 -6.08
CA GLY A 10 -8.88 16.74 -5.06
C GLY A 10 -10.40 16.87 -4.94
N GLY A 11 -11.11 16.82 -6.07
CA GLY A 11 -12.57 16.78 -6.09
C GLY A 11 -13.15 15.54 -5.40
N LEU A 12 -12.51 14.38 -5.57
CA LEU A 12 -12.91 13.15 -4.87
C LEU A 12 -12.72 13.26 -3.35
N CYS A 13 -11.61 13.87 -2.90
CA CYS A 13 -11.38 14.14 -1.48
C CYS A 13 -12.44 15.10 -0.92
N ALA A 14 -12.77 16.17 -1.64
CA ALA A 14 -13.80 17.12 -1.25
C ALA A 14 -15.20 16.48 -1.14
N ALA A 15 -15.54 15.58 -2.08
CA ALA A 15 -16.80 14.84 -2.02
C ALA A 15 -16.89 13.92 -0.79
N MET A 16 -15.78 13.29 -0.40
CA MET A 16 -15.68 12.46 0.82
C MET A 16 -15.73 13.29 2.12
N ASP A 17 -15.34 14.56 2.07
CA ASP A 17 -15.41 15.46 3.22
C ASP A 17 -16.82 16.03 3.43
N HIS A 18 -17.68 15.97 2.40
CA HIS A 18 -19.04 16.49 2.46
C HIS A 18 -19.86 15.77 3.53
N ARG A 19 -20.48 16.52 4.45
CA ARG A 19 -21.19 15.98 5.63
C ARG A 19 -22.33 15.02 5.28
N LEU A 20 -23.03 15.26 4.17
CA LEU A 20 -24.19 14.46 3.76
C LEU A 20 -23.84 13.30 2.83
N ILE A 21 -22.81 13.45 2.00
CA ILE A 21 -22.52 12.52 0.90
C ILE A 21 -21.35 11.61 1.28
N GLY A 22 -20.34 12.15 1.97
CA GLY A 22 -19.14 11.44 2.40
C GLY A 22 -19.40 10.15 3.18
N PRO A 23 -20.34 10.10 4.15
CA PRO A 23 -20.68 8.85 4.84
C PRO A 23 -21.20 7.75 3.89
N GLY A 24 -22.03 8.11 2.92
CA GLY A 24 -22.56 7.18 1.93
C GLY A 24 -21.48 6.65 0.98
N LEU A 25 -20.63 7.55 0.47
CA LEU A 25 -19.49 7.16 -0.36
C LEU A 25 -18.51 6.25 0.40
N TYR A 26 -18.28 6.54 1.69
CA TYR A 26 -17.42 5.71 2.52
C TYR A 26 -18.01 4.32 2.76
N ALA A 27 -19.32 4.23 3.04
CA ALA A 27 -19.99 2.94 3.20
C ALA A 27 -19.92 2.09 1.92
N LEU A 28 -20.01 2.71 0.74
CA LEU A 28 -19.83 2.02 -0.54
C LEU A 28 -18.39 1.50 -0.71
N ASN A 29 -17.39 2.27 -0.30
CA ASN A 29 -15.99 1.84 -0.35
C ASN A 29 -15.68 0.67 0.58
N LEU A 30 -16.41 0.56 1.71
CA LEU A 30 -16.21 -0.47 2.73
C LEU A 30 -17.11 -1.70 2.60
N ASN A 31 -17.98 -1.76 1.59
CA ASN A 31 -18.86 -2.91 1.43
C ASN A 31 -18.06 -4.20 1.12
N ASP A 32 -18.65 -5.36 1.43
CA ASP A 32 -17.98 -6.67 1.35
C ASP A 32 -17.43 -6.94 -0.04
N TRP A 33 -18.23 -6.63 -1.05
CA TRP A 33 -17.89 -6.89 -2.44
C TRP A 33 -16.69 -6.04 -2.88
N MET A 34 -16.67 -4.75 -2.53
CA MET A 34 -15.60 -3.82 -2.89
C MET A 34 -14.30 -4.21 -2.20
N ILE A 35 -14.33 -4.47 -0.88
CA ILE A 35 -13.12 -4.88 -0.15
C ILE A 35 -12.58 -6.19 -0.72
N ARG A 36 -13.44 -7.20 -0.94
CA ARG A 36 -13.00 -8.47 -1.54
C ARG A 36 -12.38 -8.27 -2.92
N ARG A 37 -12.96 -7.40 -3.75
CA ARG A 37 -12.42 -7.08 -5.08
C ARG A 37 -11.07 -6.37 -5.01
N MET A 38 -10.93 -5.36 -4.14
CA MET A 38 -9.67 -4.64 -3.94
C MET A 38 -8.58 -5.58 -3.45
N VAL A 39 -8.92 -6.39 -2.44
CA VAL A 39 -8.01 -7.31 -1.78
C VAL A 39 -7.56 -8.44 -2.71
N ALA A 40 -8.50 -9.15 -3.34
CA ALA A 40 -8.18 -10.27 -4.23
C ALA A 40 -7.43 -9.80 -5.48
N GLY A 41 -7.71 -8.58 -5.95
CA GLY A 41 -7.03 -8.03 -7.12
C GLY A 41 -5.54 -7.81 -6.89
N HIS A 42 -5.18 -7.06 -5.84
CA HIS A 42 -3.83 -6.49 -5.73
C HIS A 42 -3.15 -6.72 -4.39
N VAL A 43 -3.89 -7.10 -3.35
CA VAL A 43 -3.35 -7.15 -1.99
C VAL A 43 -2.87 -8.55 -1.65
N TYR A 44 -3.74 -9.56 -1.82
CA TYR A 44 -3.38 -10.94 -1.46
C TYR A 44 -3.21 -11.87 -2.65
N SER A 45 -2.26 -12.80 -2.53
CA SER A 45 -2.08 -13.90 -3.48
C SER A 45 -3.17 -14.95 -3.30
N ASP A 46 -3.51 -15.30 -2.07
CA ASP A 46 -4.63 -16.21 -1.77
C ASP A 46 -5.92 -15.44 -1.46
N ALA A 47 -6.95 -15.61 -2.30
CA ALA A 47 -8.27 -15.02 -2.06
C ALA A 47 -8.96 -15.57 -0.80
N GLY A 48 -8.61 -16.80 -0.38
CA GLY A 48 -9.07 -17.43 0.85
C GLY A 48 -8.41 -16.89 2.12
N TRP A 49 -7.30 -16.15 1.99
CA TRP A 49 -6.59 -15.56 3.13
C TRP A 49 -7.47 -14.58 3.91
N LEU A 50 -8.37 -13.85 3.22
CA LEU A 50 -9.30 -12.92 3.85
C LEU A 50 -10.57 -13.64 4.34
N THR A 51 -10.40 -14.36 5.46
CA THR A 51 -11.49 -14.99 6.19
C THR A 51 -12.50 -13.94 6.70
N PRO A 52 -13.74 -14.34 7.05
CA PRO A 52 -14.71 -13.43 7.66
C PRO A 52 -14.19 -12.73 8.93
N SER A 53 -13.40 -13.43 9.76
CA SER A 53 -12.78 -12.83 10.96
C SER A 53 -11.77 -11.75 10.60
N ARG A 54 -10.83 -12.05 9.70
CA ARG A 54 -9.83 -11.06 9.22
C ARG A 54 -10.48 -9.89 8.49
N MET A 55 -11.58 -10.13 7.77
CA MET A 55 -12.39 -9.08 7.16
C MET A 55 -13.02 -8.16 8.22
N ALA A 56 -13.55 -8.74 9.30
CA ALA A 56 -14.09 -7.97 10.41
C ALA A 56 -13.00 -7.14 11.09
N ASP A 57 -11.82 -7.73 11.36
CA ASP A 57 -10.68 -7.01 11.94
C ASP A 57 -10.22 -5.86 11.05
N LYS A 58 -10.17 -6.08 9.72
CA LYS A 58 -9.81 -5.04 8.74
C LYS A 58 -10.81 -3.88 8.72
N ARG A 59 -12.06 -4.11 9.12
CA ARG A 59 -13.11 -3.09 9.25
C ARG A 59 -13.11 -2.39 10.60
N GLN A 60 -12.77 -3.12 11.67
CA GLN A 60 -12.72 -2.56 13.03
C GLN A 60 -11.68 -1.43 13.16
N GLY A 61 -10.69 -1.37 12.27
CA GLY A 61 -9.75 -0.24 12.16
C GLY A 61 -10.36 1.11 11.72
N GLY A 62 -11.66 1.20 11.49
CA GLY A 62 -12.38 2.43 11.16
C GLY A 62 -12.56 3.37 12.35
N ALA A 63 -11.48 3.98 12.85
CA ALA A 63 -11.57 5.02 13.88
C ALA A 63 -12.40 6.23 13.40
N ALA A 64 -12.86 7.05 14.34
CA ALA A 64 -13.52 8.31 13.99
C ALA A 64 -12.64 9.12 13.02
N GLY A 65 -13.18 9.42 11.83
CA GLY A 65 -12.45 10.11 10.77
C GLY A 65 -11.77 9.23 9.72
N ALA A 66 -11.80 7.89 9.84
CA ALA A 66 -11.17 6.97 8.89
C ALA A 66 -11.63 7.15 7.43
N ARG A 67 -12.84 7.68 7.20
CA ARG A 67 -13.33 8.05 5.87
C ARG A 67 -12.43 9.04 5.14
N HIS A 68 -11.86 10.00 5.87
CA HIS A 68 -11.03 11.05 5.30
C HIS A 68 -9.67 10.49 4.90
N THR A 69 -9.10 9.61 5.72
CA THR A 69 -7.80 8.98 5.48
C THR A 69 -7.86 7.97 4.34
N SER A 70 -8.92 7.16 4.25
CA SER A 70 -9.01 6.08 3.25
C SER A 70 -8.94 6.59 1.81
N VAL A 71 -9.72 7.62 1.47
CA VAL A 71 -9.68 8.20 0.11
C VAL A 71 -8.36 8.92 -0.15
N ARG A 72 -7.81 9.60 0.86
CA ARG A 72 -6.58 10.37 0.70
C ARG A 72 -5.37 9.46 0.52
N PHE A 73 -5.34 8.31 1.18
CA PHE A 73 -4.35 7.27 0.94
C PHE A 73 -4.44 6.75 -0.50
N ALA A 74 -5.62 6.36 -0.96
CA ALA A 74 -5.80 5.80 -2.31
C ALA A 74 -5.50 6.81 -3.44
N THR A 75 -5.62 8.10 -3.16
CA THR A 75 -5.39 9.18 -4.13
C THR A 75 -4.00 9.82 -4.02
N GLY A 76 -3.16 9.37 -3.08
CA GLY A 76 -1.87 10.00 -2.80
C GLY A 76 -2.00 11.42 -2.22
N ALA A 77 -3.16 11.77 -1.65
CA ALA A 77 -3.37 13.06 -0.98
C ALA A 77 -2.73 13.11 0.42
N LEU A 78 -2.27 11.97 0.95
CA LEU A 78 -1.41 11.91 2.14
C LEU A 78 0.08 11.97 1.80
N ASP A 79 0.44 11.81 0.52
CA ASP A 79 1.84 11.76 0.12
C ASP A 79 2.46 13.16 0.24
N PRO A 80 3.68 13.28 0.80
CA PRO A 80 4.35 14.56 0.92
C PRO A 80 4.88 15.08 -0.42
N PHE A 81 4.85 14.25 -1.47
CA PHE A 81 5.33 14.57 -2.81
C PHE A 81 4.16 14.73 -3.77
N GLU A 82 4.15 15.81 -4.57
CA GLU A 82 3.15 16.00 -5.63
C GLU A 82 3.61 15.45 -6.99
N ASP A 83 4.93 15.36 -7.16
CA ASP A 83 5.59 14.80 -8.34
C ASP A 83 6.31 13.50 -7.97
N ARG A 84 6.23 12.54 -8.89
CA ARG A 84 6.94 11.27 -8.81
C ARG A 84 8.47 11.45 -8.80
N ALA A 85 8.98 12.40 -9.58
CA ALA A 85 10.41 12.66 -9.66
C ALA A 85 10.95 13.09 -8.28
N ASP A 86 10.26 13.99 -7.60
CA ASP A 86 10.65 14.47 -6.26
C ASP A 86 10.72 13.31 -5.25
N PHE A 87 9.77 12.38 -5.30
CA PHE A 87 9.81 11.18 -4.46
C PHE A 87 11.03 10.31 -4.76
N HIS A 88 11.33 10.06 -6.03
CA HIS A 88 12.50 9.25 -6.41
C HIS A 88 13.81 9.93 -6.02
N ASP A 89 13.93 11.24 -6.22
CA ASP A 89 15.13 12.01 -5.85
C ASP A 89 15.34 11.98 -4.33
N ALA A 90 14.27 12.17 -3.55
CA ALA A 90 14.31 12.01 -2.10
C ALA A 90 14.72 10.60 -1.68
N ALA A 91 14.19 9.57 -2.35
CA ALA A 91 14.55 8.18 -2.07
C ALA A 91 16.01 7.88 -2.45
N ALA A 92 16.52 8.44 -3.55
CA ALA A 92 17.91 8.29 -3.98
C ALA A 92 18.90 8.92 -3.00
N GLY A 93 18.51 10.03 -2.34
CA GLY A 93 19.31 10.68 -1.30
C GLY A 93 19.47 9.88 -0.01
N LEU A 94 18.68 8.83 0.20
CA LEU A 94 18.81 7.96 1.37
C LEU A 94 19.98 6.99 1.21
N SER A 95 20.76 6.78 2.28
CA SER A 95 21.85 5.79 2.29
C SER A 95 21.34 4.41 1.86
N ARG A 96 21.99 3.81 0.86
CA ARG A 96 21.61 2.50 0.31
C ARG A 96 21.77 1.38 1.32
N GLU A 97 22.81 1.46 2.15
CA GLU A 97 23.15 0.44 3.15
C GLU A 97 22.08 0.30 4.25
N ARG A 98 21.24 1.33 4.41
CA ARG A 98 20.13 1.35 5.39
C ARG A 98 18.76 1.06 4.77
N ARG A 99 18.71 0.70 3.49
CA ARG A 99 17.47 0.45 2.77
C ARG A 99 17.39 -1.01 2.35
N GLN A 100 16.24 -1.60 2.60
CA GLN A 100 15.91 -2.95 2.16
C GLN A 100 14.57 -2.92 1.44
N LEU A 101 14.50 -3.57 0.27
CA LEU A 101 13.27 -3.74 -0.47
C LEU A 101 12.89 -5.22 -0.45
N ILE A 102 11.74 -5.54 0.13
CA ILE A 102 11.17 -6.88 0.15
C ILE A 102 9.88 -6.85 -0.67
N ARG A 103 9.72 -7.79 -1.60
CA ARG A 103 8.49 -7.95 -2.39
C ARG A 103 8.17 -9.42 -2.61
N GLY A 104 6.92 -9.73 -2.91
CA GLY A 104 6.52 -11.08 -3.30
C GLY A 104 6.62 -11.30 -4.80
N GLY A 105 6.72 -12.56 -5.23
CA GLY A 105 6.81 -12.95 -6.64
C GLY A 105 5.61 -12.50 -7.48
N ASP A 106 4.44 -12.33 -6.87
CA ASP A 106 3.18 -11.98 -7.54
C ASP A 106 2.90 -10.47 -7.54
N THR A 107 3.88 -9.63 -7.15
CA THR A 107 3.71 -8.17 -7.07
C THR A 107 3.17 -7.61 -8.40
N PRO A 108 2.10 -6.80 -8.42
CA PRO A 108 1.53 -6.27 -9.66
C PRO A 108 2.55 -5.47 -10.49
N CYS A 109 2.57 -5.63 -11.82
CA CYS A 109 3.57 -5.01 -12.71
C CYS A 109 3.71 -3.49 -12.52
N LYS A 110 2.60 -2.78 -12.27
CA LYS A 110 2.62 -1.34 -12.02
C LYS A 110 3.43 -1.01 -10.77
N SER A 111 3.20 -1.73 -9.67
CA SER A 111 3.95 -1.55 -8.43
C SER A 111 5.42 -1.91 -8.59
N GLN A 112 5.74 -2.96 -9.38
CA GLN A 112 7.13 -3.29 -9.69
C GLN A 112 7.85 -2.14 -10.42
N ALA A 113 7.17 -1.50 -11.38
CA ALA A 113 7.72 -0.36 -12.13
C ALA A 113 7.92 0.90 -11.26
N GLU A 114 7.22 1.03 -10.13
CA GLU A 114 7.49 2.10 -9.15
C GLU A 114 8.70 1.78 -8.26
N MET A 115 9.02 0.50 -8.05
CA MET A 115 10.15 0.06 -7.22
C MET A 115 11.49 0.12 -7.96
N GLN A 116 11.48 -0.09 -9.29
CA GLN A 116 12.70 -0.17 -10.10
C GLN A 116 13.59 1.09 -10.01
N PRO A 117 13.06 2.33 -10.03
CA PRO A 117 13.87 3.54 -9.95
C PRO A 117 14.55 3.78 -8.59
N LEU A 118 14.17 3.04 -7.54
CA LEU A 118 14.76 3.19 -6.21
C LEU A 118 16.21 2.69 -6.13
N ASP A 119 16.64 1.92 -7.14
CA ASP A 119 17.96 1.31 -7.27
C ASP A 119 18.39 0.52 -6.01
N ILE A 120 17.44 -0.24 -5.47
CA ILE A 120 17.62 -1.19 -4.37
C ILE A 120 17.36 -2.58 -4.94
N ALA A 121 18.32 -3.49 -4.83
CA ALA A 121 18.12 -4.89 -5.20
C ALA A 121 17.04 -5.52 -4.30
N PRO A 122 15.90 -5.98 -4.85
CA PRO A 122 14.84 -6.54 -4.03
C PRO A 122 15.16 -7.96 -3.56
N VAL A 123 14.85 -8.27 -2.30
CA VAL A 123 14.67 -9.65 -1.87
C VAL A 123 13.27 -10.08 -2.29
N VAL A 124 13.20 -11.04 -3.20
CA VAL A 124 11.94 -11.53 -3.78
C VAL A 124 11.52 -12.81 -3.08
N LEU A 125 10.40 -12.77 -2.36
CA LEU A 125 9.78 -13.97 -1.82
C LEU A 125 9.11 -14.77 -2.93
N SER A 126 8.95 -16.08 -2.74
CA SER A 126 8.38 -16.98 -3.75
C SER A 126 6.96 -16.61 -4.17
N GLN A 127 6.17 -16.03 -3.26
CA GLN A 127 4.78 -15.64 -3.46
C GLN A 127 4.45 -14.33 -2.75
N GLY A 128 3.32 -13.74 -3.11
CA GLY A 128 2.75 -12.57 -2.45
C GLY A 128 2.61 -11.37 -3.40
N LYS A 129 1.52 -10.61 -3.23
CA LYS A 129 1.28 -9.36 -3.95
C LYS A 129 1.77 -8.16 -3.12
N LEU A 130 0.88 -7.25 -2.72
CA LEU A 130 1.23 -6.07 -1.92
C LEU A 130 1.10 -6.31 -0.41
N GLY A 131 0.29 -7.29 0.00
CA GLY A 131 0.05 -7.68 1.39
C GLY A 131 1.06 -8.68 1.96
N VAL A 132 2.28 -8.73 1.41
CA VAL A 132 3.32 -9.70 1.81
C VAL A 132 3.59 -9.73 3.33
N PRO A 133 3.65 -8.59 4.05
CA PRO A 133 3.85 -8.61 5.50
C PRO A 133 2.70 -9.26 6.26
N GLU A 134 1.50 -9.29 5.68
CA GLU A 134 0.34 -9.91 6.29
C GLU A 134 0.27 -11.41 5.95
N GLU A 135 0.47 -11.78 4.67
CA GLU A 135 0.37 -13.17 4.20
C GLU A 135 1.58 -14.02 4.60
N PHE A 136 2.78 -13.45 4.52
CA PHE A 136 4.05 -14.16 4.67
C PHE A 136 4.91 -13.52 5.77
N ALA A 137 4.27 -13.13 6.88
CA ALA A 137 4.88 -12.39 7.98
C ALA A 137 6.20 -13.01 8.48
N ALA A 138 6.25 -14.34 8.64
CA ALA A 138 7.44 -15.05 9.10
C ALA A 138 8.61 -14.92 8.11
N SER A 139 8.34 -15.06 6.80
CA SER A 139 9.36 -14.91 5.75
C SER A 139 9.87 -13.47 5.66
N VAL A 140 8.97 -12.49 5.80
CA VAL A 140 9.36 -11.06 5.85
C VAL A 140 10.22 -10.78 7.08
N ALA A 141 9.81 -11.25 8.26
CA ALA A 141 10.55 -11.05 9.50
C ALA A 141 11.96 -11.67 9.44
N ALA A 142 12.08 -12.90 8.95
CA ALA A 142 13.37 -13.55 8.75
C ALA A 142 14.28 -12.73 7.82
N THR A 143 13.73 -12.27 6.69
CA THR A 143 14.45 -11.46 5.69
C THR A 143 14.97 -10.14 6.28
N ILE A 144 14.18 -9.48 7.13
CA ILE A 144 14.59 -8.25 7.84
C ILE A 144 15.72 -8.56 8.83
N LEU A 145 15.56 -9.60 9.65
CA LEU A 145 16.53 -9.96 10.68
C LEU A 145 17.88 -10.40 10.09
N ASP A 146 17.87 -11.16 9.00
CA ASP A 146 19.11 -11.59 8.35
C ASP A 146 19.87 -10.44 7.72
N SER A 147 19.16 -9.44 7.16
CA SER A 147 19.81 -8.22 6.66
C SER A 147 20.36 -7.34 7.78
N ALA A 148 19.65 -7.25 8.91
CA ALA A 148 20.14 -6.53 10.09
C ALA A 148 21.42 -7.15 10.65
N LYS A 149 21.51 -8.49 10.69
CA LYS A 149 22.74 -9.19 11.08
C LYS A 149 23.89 -8.92 10.11
N ALA A 150 23.63 -8.95 8.81
CA ALA A 150 24.64 -8.71 7.78
C ALA A 150 25.19 -7.27 7.83
N GLN A 151 24.39 -6.30 8.27
CA GLN A 151 24.82 -4.91 8.45
C GLN A 151 25.62 -4.67 9.75
N ALA A 152 25.54 -5.58 10.71
CA ALA A 152 26.21 -5.46 12.01
C ALA A 152 27.56 -6.20 12.08
N ALA A 153 27.87 -7.02 11.07
CA ALA A 153 29.11 -7.79 10.93
C ALA A 153 30.14 -7.02 10.07
#